data_AF-A0A0H1QYW2-F1
#
_entry.id   AF-A0A0H1QYW2-F1
#
_cell.length_a   1.000
_cell.length_b   1.000
_cell.length_c   1.000
_cell.angle_alpha   90.00
_cell.angle_beta   90.00
_cell.angle_gamma   90.00
#
_symmetry.space_group_name_H-M   'P 1'
#
loop_
_entity.id
_entity.type
_entity.pdbx_description
1 polymer ?
#
loop_
_entity_poly.entity_id
_entity_poly.type
_entity_poly.pdbx_seq_one_letter_code
_entity_poly.pdbx_strand_id
1 'polypeptide(L)' 'MIALYLVAALAVFAAIRAAVEKNTGRKLPYVNVMNFAVAGAIVLLLNHPLALVAAAAYFVGSTLEANAIASTYAGGERRG' A
#
# COMPACT_ATOMS: atom_id res chain seq x y z
N MET A 1 16.18 1.97 13.65
CA MET A 1 16.73 2.69 12.48
C MET A 1 16.80 1.82 11.23
N ILE A 2 17.41 0.63 11.27
CA ILE A 2 17.54 -0.23 10.07
C ILE A 2 16.18 -0.58 9.44
N ALA A 3 15.18 -0.87 10.26
CA ALA A 3 13.82 -1.17 9.80
C ALA A 3 13.22 -0.03 8.98
N LEU A 4 13.39 1.23 9.41
CA LEU A 4 12.87 2.41 8.72
C LEU A 4 13.46 2.55 7.32
N TYR A 5 14.78 2.35 7.18
CA TYR A 5 15.42 2.41 5.86
C TYR A 5 14.95 1.30 4.93
N LEU A 6 14.69 0.10 5.47
CA LEU A 6 14.15 -1.01 4.69
C LEU A 6 12.71 -0.73 4.21
N VAL A 7 11.80 -0.28 5.09
CA VAL A 7 10.43 0.05 4.65
C VAL A 7 10.41 1.25 3.71
N ALA A 8 11.26 2.26 3.92
CA ALA A 8 11.37 3.38 2.98
C ALA A 8 11.87 2.92 1.60
N ALA A 9 12.88 2.05 1.54
CA ALA A 9 13.36 1.48 0.27
C ALA A 9 12.28 0.65 -0.43
N LEU A 10 11.52 -0.16 0.32
CA LEU A 10 10.39 -0.93 -0.23
C LEU A 10 9.27 -0.03 -0.75
N ALA A 11 8.94 1.05 -0.04
CA ALA A 11 7.95 2.03 -0.48
C ALA A 11 8.36 2.66 -1.81
N VAL A 12 9.62 3.10 -1.93
CA VAL A 12 10.16 3.70 -3.16
C VAL A 12 10.17 2.68 -4.31
N PHE A 13 10.65 1.45 -4.07
CA PHE A 13 10.64 0.39 -5.07
C PHE A 13 9.22 0.09 -5.58
N ALA A 14 8.26 -0.05 -4.66
CA ALA A 14 6.88 -0.34 -4.98
C ALA A 14 6.23 0.82 -5.76
N ALA A 15 6.49 2.06 -5.38
CA ALA A 15 6.03 3.25 -6.09
C ALA A 15 6.58 3.30 -7.53
N ILE A 16 7.88 3.05 -7.71
CA ILE A 16 8.51 3.01 -9.04
C ILE A 16 7.89 1.89 -9.89
N ARG A 17 7.74 0.68 -9.34
CA ARG A 17 7.12 -0.45 -10.07
C ARG A 17 5.68 -0.16 -10.46
N ALA A 18 4.89 0.45 -9.57
CA ALA A 18 3.50 0.84 -9.86
C ALA A 18 3.42 1.93 -10.95
N ALA A 19 4.35 2.89 -10.95
CA ALA A 19 4.39 3.97 -11.94
C ALA A 19 4.78 3.47 -13.34
N VAL A 20 5.75 2.56 -13.44
CA VAL A 20 6.25 2.03 -14.72
C VAL A 20 5.36 0.91 -15.28
N GLU A 21 4.68 0.15 -14.43
CA GLU A 21 3.82 -0.95 -14.86
C GLU A 21 2.65 -0.42 -15.71
N LYS A 22 2.43 -1.00 -16.89
CA LYS A 22 1.37 -0.57 -17.82
C LYS A 22 0.06 -1.27 -17.55
N ASN A 23 0.12 -2.52 -17.09
CA ASN A 23 -1.08 -3.29 -16.79
C ASN A 23 -1.66 -2.86 -15.44
N THR A 24 -2.86 -2.27 -15.45
CA THR A 24 -3.48 -1.74 -14.24
C THR A 24 -3.68 -2.80 -13.16
N GLY A 25 -4.07 -4.03 -13.52
CA GLY A 25 -4.20 -5.14 -12.57
C GLY A 25 -2.87 -5.47 -11.86
N ARG A 26 -1.74 -5.41 -12.57
CA ARG A 26 -0.41 -5.60 -11.99
C ARG A 26 0.08 -4.41 -11.17
N LYS A 27 -0.48 -3.20 -11.35
CA LYS A 27 -0.15 -2.03 -10.51
C LYS A 27 -0.68 -2.20 -9.09
N LEU A 28 -1.88 -2.77 -8.92
CA LEU A 28 -2.60 -2.79 -7.63
C LEU A 28 -1.81 -3.47 -6.51
N PRO A 29 -1.14 -4.63 -6.72
CA PRO A 29 -0.30 -5.23 -5.69
C PRO A 29 0.88 -4.34 -5.28
N TYR A 30 1.50 -3.61 -6.21
CA TYR A 30 2.60 -2.71 -5.89
C TYR A 30 2.12 -1.51 -5.06
N VAL A 31 0.95 -0.94 -5.39
CA VAL A 31 0.36 0.13 -4.58
C VAL A 31 -0.01 -0.36 -3.17
N ASN A 32 -0.50 -1.60 -3.04
CA ASN A 32 -0.77 -2.21 -1.74
C ASN A 32 0.51 -2.34 -0.90
N VAL A 33 1.59 -2.90 -1.47
CA VAL A 33 2.89 -3.02 -0.79
C VAL A 33 3.44 -1.65 -0.37
N MET A 34 3.28 -0.63 -1.21
CA MET A 34 3.65 0.75 -0.87
C MET A 34 2.87 1.25 0.36
N ASN A 35 1.55 1.04 0.42
CA ASN A 35 0.72 1.46 1.54
C ASN A 35 1.05 0.71 2.84
N PHE A 36 1.39 -0.59 2.77
CA PHE A 36 1.92 -1.34 3.92
C PHE A 36 3.22 -0.73 4.44
N ALA A 37 4.13 -0.37 3.55
CA ALA A 37 5.39 0.26 3.92
C ALA A 37 5.19 1.64 4.56
N VAL A 38 4.23 2.43 4.07
CA VAL A 38 3.83 3.71 4.66
C VAL A 38 3.26 3.51 6.08
N ALA A 39 2.35 2.54 6.27
CA ALA A 39 1.82 2.21 7.59
C ALA A 39 2.94 1.83 8.59
N GLY A 40 3.89 1.00 8.14
CA GLY A 40 5.07 0.65 8.95
C GLY A 40 5.96 1.86 9.26
N ALA A 41 6.16 2.76 8.29
CA ALA A 41 6.94 3.98 8.49
C ALA A 41 6.30 4.92 9.51
N ILE A 42 4.96 5.05 9.53
CA ILE A 42 4.24 5.85 10.54
C ILE A 42 4.59 5.39 11.96
N VAL A 43 4.56 4.07 12.20
CA VAL A 43 4.89 3.48 13.52
C VAL A 43 6.37 3.67 13.87
N LEU A 44 7.27 3.55 12.88
CA LEU A 44 8.71 3.62 13.11
C LEU A 44 9.24 5.06 13.28
N LEU A 45 8.54 6.06 12.71
CA LEU A 45 8.92 7.48 12.80
C LEU A 45 8.34 8.16 14.04
N LEU A 46 7.13 7.79 14.44
CA LEU A 46 6.41 8.48 15.49
C LEU A 46 6.39 7.64 16.77
N ASN A 47 7.14 8.08 17.77
CA ASN A 47 7.20 7.43 19.08
C ASN A 47 6.02 7.88 19.97
N HIS A 48 4.79 7.64 19.52
CA HIS A 48 3.57 7.99 20.24
C HIS A 48 2.49 6.91 20.07
N PRO A 49 1.76 6.51 21.13
CA PRO A 49 0.74 5.45 21.03
C PRO A 49 -0.34 5.72 19.98
N LEU A 50 -0.72 6.98 19.77
CA LEU A 50 -1.68 7.36 18.70
C LEU A 50 -1.17 7.05 17.29
N ALA A 51 0.15 6.95 17.08
CA ALA A 51 0.70 6.57 15.78
C ALA A 51 0.34 5.13 15.40
N LEU A 52 0.18 4.22 16.38
CA LEU A 52 -0.31 2.87 16.13
C LEU A 52 -1.74 2.88 15.62
N VAL A 53 -2.60 3.72 16.22
CA VAL A 53 -3.99 3.89 15.79
C VAL A 53 -4.06 4.48 14.39
N ALA A 54 -3.26 5.52 14.11
CA ALA A 54 -3.19 6.14 12.80
C ALA A 54 -2.67 5.16 11.73
N ALA A 55 -1.63 4.39 12.03
CA ALA A 55 -1.10 3.37 11.14
C ALA A 55 -2.11 2.26 10.87
N ALA A 56 -2.84 1.79 11.88
CA ALA A 56 -3.89 0.80 11.74
C ALA A 56 -5.06 1.32 10.88
N ALA A 57 -5.50 2.56 11.11
CA ALA A 57 -6.55 3.18 10.31
C ALA A 57 -6.12 3.34 8.84
N TYR A 58 -4.89 3.81 8.59
CA TYR A 58 -4.31 3.92 7.26
C TYR A 58 -4.21 2.55 6.57
N PHE A 59 -3.73 1.54 7.29
CA PHE A 59 -3.59 0.17 6.81
C PHE A 59 -4.94 -0.44 6.41
N VAL A 60 -5.94 -0.37 7.28
CA VAL A 60 -7.28 -0.89 6.99
C VAL A 60 -7.89 -0.15 5.80
N GLY A 61 -7.85 1.19 5.81
CA GLY A 61 -8.40 2.02 4.72
C GLY A 61 -7.77 1.69 3.36
N SER A 62 -6.44 1.63 3.30
CA SER A 62 -5.72 1.30 2.06
C SER A 62 -5.98 -0.14 1.58
N THR A 63 -6.19 -1.08 2.50
CA THR A 63 -6.54 -2.47 2.14
C THR A 63 -7.95 -2.56 1.56
N LEU A 64 -8.90 -1.82 2.13
CA LEU A 64 -10.26 -1.72 1.60
C LEU A 64 -10.27 -1.08 0.21
N GLU A 65 -9.52 0.00 0.01
CA GLU A 65 -9.36 0.66 -1.29
C GLU A 65 -8.78 -0.29 -2.34
N ALA A 66 -7.69 -0.98 -2.02
CA ALA A 66 -7.06 -1.93 -2.94
C ALA A 66 -8.01 -3.06 -3.36
N ASN A 67 -8.79 -3.60 -2.42
CA ASN A 67 -9.78 -4.65 -2.69
C ASN A 67 -10.99 -4.14 -3.47
N ALA A 68 -11.46 -2.92 -3.22
CA ALA A 68 -12.57 -2.32 -3.96
C ALA A 68 -12.21 -2.11 -5.44
N ILE A 69 -10.98 -1.65 -5.70
CA ILE A 69 -10.46 -1.49 -7.07
C ILE A 69 -10.31 -2.86 -7.73
N ALA A 70 -9.68 -3.83 -7.06
CA ALA A 70 -9.53 -5.18 -7.59
C ALA A 70 -10.87 -5.86 -7.90
N SER A 71 -11.87 -5.70 -7.03
CA SER A 71 -13.23 -6.19 -7.22
C SER A 71 -13.92 -5.56 -8.43
N THR A 72 -13.73 -4.26 -8.65
CA THR A 72 -14.26 -3.56 -9.83
C THR A 72 -13.64 -4.11 -11.12
N TYR A 73 -12.33 -4.36 -11.14
CA TYR A 73 -11.67 -4.98 -12.30
C TYR A 73 -12.14 -6.41 -12.53
N ALA A 74 -12.23 -7.25 -11.49
CA ALA A 74 -12.67 -8.63 -11.59
C ALA A 74 -14.16 -8.77 -11.97
N GLY A 75 -15.01 -7.84 -11.49
CA GLY A 75 -16.43 -7.78 -11.83
C GLY A 75 -16.70 -7.22 -13.24
N GLY A 76 -15.81 -6.38 -13.75
CA GLY A 76 -15.87 -5.84 -15.11
C GLY A 76 -15.61 -6.88 -16.20
N GLU A 77 -14.72 -7.86 -15.97
CA GLU A 77 -14.44 -8.95 -16.91
C GLU A 77 -15.60 -9.95 -17.07
N ARG A 78 -16.54 -10.04 -16.11
CA ARG A 78 -17.70 -10.95 -16.20
C ARG A 78 -18.90 -10.40 -16.98
N ARG A 79 -18.78 -9.23 -17.62
CA ARG A 79 -19.85 -8.60 -18.42
C ARG A 79 -19.65 -8.67 -19.94
N GLY A 80 -18.77 -9.57 -20.42
CA GLY A 80 -18.62 -9.92 -21.84
C GLY A 80 -19.31 -11.22 -22.17
#